data_AF-A0A7S0TZ31-F1
#
_entry.id   AF-A0A7S0TZ31-F1
#
_cell.length_a   1.000
_cell.length_b   1.000
_cell.length_c   1.000
_cell.angle_alpha   90.00
_cell.angle_beta   90.00
_cell.angle_gamma   90.00
#
_symmetry.space_group_name_H-M   'P 1'
#
loop_
_entity.id
_entity.type
_entity.pdbx_description
1 polymer ?
#
loop_
_entity_poly.entity_id
_entity_poly.type
_entity_poly.pdbx_seq_one_letter_code
_entity_poly.pdbx_strand_id
1 'polypeptide(L)'
;PPPRLVEQPRRFGPLIQLNTRGFLSNLRQHRMCGLSIIHMAQQARAFWRQAPRKGPQKKGKGGDPGEQSDGEFLYFDQKGSSKDNGKAHEYSWRDWIDIAVKWRQVSEPNDPVFWIDLLAPEAFAEGFGLQTPMVTGQMNVIRYYPYFDRALEVVKKLIVDSGACNVHDQRFMLPRSKLDQLQEAKSCHDMWEVMQQGFYVEPPCHSIARPGKSMAGTRITLLQKQPDGFDFTIRTPGTPPRWVEMDAEMSHVWR
;
A
#
# COMPACT_ATOMS: atom_id res chain seq x y z
N PRO A 1 4.54 38.35 0.07
CA PRO A 1 3.51 37.61 -0.72
C PRO A 1 3.48 36.12 -0.32
N PRO A 2 2.30 35.52 -0.10
CA PRO A 2 2.23 34.07 0.02
C PRO A 2 2.78 33.44 -1.28
N PRO A 3 3.56 32.35 -1.21
CA PRO A 3 4.07 31.69 -2.40
C PRO A 3 2.90 31.27 -3.30
N ARG A 4 3.01 31.54 -4.59
CA ARG A 4 1.99 31.16 -5.58
C ARG A 4 1.75 29.64 -5.50
N LEU A 5 0.54 29.18 -5.78
CA LEU A 5 0.19 27.75 -5.72
C LEU A 5 1.14 26.88 -6.58
N VAL A 6 1.76 27.45 -7.61
CA VAL A 6 2.76 26.80 -8.48
C VAL A 6 4.13 26.59 -7.81
N GLU A 7 4.47 27.39 -6.80
CA GLU A 7 5.77 27.35 -6.11
C GLU A 7 5.74 26.44 -4.87
N GLN A 8 4.60 26.35 -4.19
CA GLN A 8 4.41 25.53 -3.00
C GLN A 8 4.76 24.03 -3.20
N PRO A 9 4.44 23.39 -4.36
CA PRO A 9 4.80 22.00 -4.62
C PRO A 9 6.29 21.71 -4.54
N ARG A 10 7.17 22.70 -4.74
CA ARG A 10 8.63 22.49 -4.70
C ARG A 10 9.14 22.03 -3.34
N ARG A 11 8.41 22.35 -2.27
CA ARG A 11 8.75 21.94 -0.90
C ARG A 11 8.49 20.45 -0.66
N PHE A 12 7.38 19.93 -1.19
CA PHE A 12 6.90 18.58 -0.88
C PHE A 12 7.17 17.57 -2.00
N GLY A 13 7.25 18.04 -3.24
CA GLY A 13 7.47 17.22 -4.42
C GLY A 13 8.68 16.28 -4.35
N PRO A 14 9.86 16.75 -3.88
CA PRO A 14 11.04 15.89 -3.76
C PRO A 14 10.88 14.72 -2.79
N LEU A 15 9.85 14.69 -1.92
CA LEU A 15 9.63 13.60 -0.96
C LEU A 15 9.35 12.25 -1.63
N ILE A 16 8.88 12.24 -2.88
CA ILE A 16 8.68 11.00 -3.65
C ILE A 16 9.99 10.45 -4.22
N GLN A 17 11.08 11.22 -4.22
CA GLN A 17 12.34 10.82 -4.82
C GLN A 17 13.05 9.75 -3.99
N LEU A 18 13.26 8.58 -4.59
CA LEU A 18 14.17 7.59 -4.05
C LEU A 18 15.60 7.97 -4.47
N ASN A 19 16.45 8.28 -3.48
CA ASN A 19 17.86 8.61 -3.70
C ASN A 19 18.70 7.34 -3.79
N THR A 20 18.42 6.51 -4.80
CA THR A 20 19.15 5.27 -5.06
C THR A 20 19.38 5.06 -6.55
N ARG A 21 20.40 4.27 -6.90
CA ARG A 21 20.81 4.05 -8.29
C ARG A 21 19.65 3.46 -9.10
N GLY A 22 19.43 4.01 -10.29
CA GLY A 22 18.36 3.59 -11.20
C GLY A 22 17.03 4.33 -11.02
N PHE A 23 16.88 5.16 -9.98
CA PHE A 23 15.71 6.04 -9.81
C PHE A 23 16.08 7.47 -10.20
N LEU A 24 15.81 7.83 -11.45
CA LEU A 24 16.11 9.17 -11.97
C LEU A 24 15.11 10.20 -11.45
N SER A 25 15.59 11.43 -11.24
CA SER A 25 14.74 12.55 -10.88
C SER A 25 13.82 12.93 -12.03
N ASN A 26 12.54 13.11 -11.73
CA ASN A 26 11.54 13.56 -12.68
C ASN A 26 10.80 14.77 -12.11
N LEU A 27 11.06 15.95 -12.69
CA LEU A 27 10.50 17.21 -12.22
C LEU A 27 8.97 17.25 -12.35
N ARG A 28 8.39 16.55 -13.34
CA ARG A 28 6.93 16.43 -13.48
C ARG A 28 6.37 15.64 -12.30
N GLN A 29 6.96 14.48 -11.98
CA GLN A 29 6.55 13.67 -10.82
C GLN A 29 6.67 14.45 -9.52
N HIS A 30 7.75 15.20 -9.32
CA HIS A 30 7.90 16.04 -8.12
C HIS A 30 6.81 17.11 -8.05
N ARG A 31 6.55 17.83 -9.15
CA ARG A 31 5.49 18.86 -9.16
C ARG A 31 4.11 18.28 -8.87
N MET A 32 3.76 17.16 -9.51
CA MET A 32 2.45 16.51 -9.31
C MET A 32 2.32 15.90 -7.91
N CYS A 33 3.39 15.33 -7.36
CA CYS A 33 3.41 14.87 -5.97
C CYS A 33 3.18 16.04 -5.00
N GLY A 34 3.87 17.17 -5.19
CA GLY A 34 3.70 18.34 -4.34
C GLY A 34 2.29 18.93 -4.43
N LEU A 35 1.70 19.01 -5.63
CA LEU A 35 0.31 19.42 -5.82
C LEU A 35 -0.68 18.45 -5.17
N SER A 36 -0.42 17.15 -5.28
CA SER A 36 -1.22 16.11 -4.61
C SER A 36 -1.25 16.30 -3.10
N ILE A 37 -0.08 16.45 -2.47
CA ILE A 37 0.03 16.67 -1.02
C ILE A 37 -0.73 17.92 -0.60
N ILE A 38 -0.58 19.03 -1.33
CA ILE A 38 -1.29 20.28 -1.03
C ILE A 38 -2.79 20.11 -1.17
N HIS A 39 -3.26 19.47 -2.25
CA HIS A 39 -4.68 19.23 -2.49
C HIS A 39 -5.28 18.32 -1.41
N MET A 40 -4.62 17.20 -1.11
CA MET A 40 -5.04 16.28 -0.04
C MET A 40 -5.09 16.97 1.33
N ALA A 41 -4.11 17.83 1.64
CA ALA A 41 -4.09 18.60 2.90
C ALA A 41 -5.20 19.65 2.98
N GLN A 42 -5.49 20.32 1.85
CA GLN A 42 -6.60 21.27 1.74
C GLN A 42 -7.95 20.57 1.98
N GLN A 43 -8.17 19.40 1.37
CA GLN A 43 -9.43 18.65 1.55
C GLN A 43 -9.58 18.04 2.93
N ALA A 44 -8.51 17.43 3.46
CA ALA A 44 -8.45 16.98 4.84
C ALA A 44 -8.86 18.09 5.82
N ARG A 45 -8.27 19.29 5.65
CA ARG A 45 -8.58 20.45 6.48
C ARG A 45 -10.04 20.91 6.35
N ALA A 46 -10.60 20.90 5.14
CA ALA A 46 -12.00 21.27 4.92
C ALA A 46 -12.94 20.27 5.60
N PHE A 47 -12.71 18.97 5.39
CA PHE A 47 -13.48 17.87 5.99
C PHE A 47 -13.51 17.96 7.52
N TRP A 48 -12.35 18.03 8.17
CA TRP A 48 -12.29 18.06 9.65
C TRP A 48 -12.73 19.39 10.27
N ARG A 49 -12.74 20.50 9.53
CA ARG A 49 -13.33 21.75 10.00
C ARG A 49 -14.86 21.73 9.96
N GLN A 50 -15.44 20.95 9.04
CA GLN A 50 -16.89 20.78 8.90
C GLN A 50 -17.44 19.66 9.80
N ALA A 51 -16.59 18.78 10.33
CA ALA A 51 -16.98 17.76 11.29
C ALA A 51 -17.67 18.40 12.52
N PRO A 52 -18.86 17.92 12.93
CA PRO A 52 -19.62 18.55 14.00
C PRO A 52 -18.83 18.49 15.31
N ARG A 53 -18.46 19.66 15.85
CA ARG A 53 -17.94 19.78 17.21
C ARG A 53 -18.99 19.23 18.17
N LYS A 54 -18.66 18.19 18.94
CA LYS A 54 -19.47 17.68 20.05
C LYS A 54 -19.54 18.75 21.15
N GLY A 55 -20.48 19.68 21.02
CA GLY A 55 -20.80 20.73 21.98
C GLY A 55 -22.25 21.18 21.76
N PRO A 56 -22.93 21.73 22.77
CA PRO A 56 -24.33 22.09 22.67
C PRO A 56 -24.52 23.11 21.54
N GLN A 57 -25.30 22.73 20.54
CA GLN A 57 -25.63 23.52 19.35
C GLN A 57 -26.43 24.76 19.77
N LYS A 58 -25.77 25.91 19.89
CA LYS A 58 -26.47 27.20 19.81
C LYS A 58 -26.87 27.40 18.35
N LYS A 59 -28.19 27.46 18.10
CA LYS A 59 -28.76 27.94 16.82
C LYS A 59 -28.32 29.38 16.58
N GLY A 60 -27.20 29.56 15.87
CA GLY A 60 -26.77 30.83 15.30
C GLY A 60 -27.42 31.01 13.93
N LYS A 61 -28.02 32.17 13.72
CA LYS A 61 -28.65 32.61 12.46
C LYS A 61 -27.64 32.60 11.31
N GLY A 62 -28.16 32.38 10.10
CA GLY A 62 -27.45 32.23 8.84
C GLY A 62 -26.23 33.13 8.66
N GLY A 63 -25.10 32.49 8.38
CA GLY A 63 -23.92 33.11 7.80
C GLY A 63 -24.00 33.03 6.28
N ASP A 64 -23.73 34.16 5.66
CA ASP A 64 -23.72 34.44 4.23
C ASP A 64 -22.76 33.49 3.46
N PRO A 65 -23.10 32.96 2.26
CA PRO A 65 -22.21 32.10 1.47
C PRO A 65 -20.99 32.79 0.83
N GLY A 66 -20.63 34.00 1.29
CA GLY A 66 -19.86 34.98 0.52
C GLY A 66 -18.40 35.21 0.93
N GLU A 67 -17.88 34.65 2.02
CA GLU A 67 -16.45 34.82 2.37
C GLU A 67 -15.58 33.80 1.62
N GLN A 68 -15.45 34.00 0.31
CA GLN A 68 -14.34 33.45 -0.47
C GLN A 68 -13.05 34.15 -0.02
N SER A 69 -12.29 33.49 0.84
CA SER A 69 -10.89 33.88 1.05
C SER A 69 -10.14 33.79 -0.28
N ASP A 70 -9.42 34.84 -0.67
CA ASP A 70 -8.55 35.01 -1.86
C ASP A 70 -7.41 33.97 -2.01
N GLY A 71 -7.54 32.77 -1.44
CA GLY A 71 -6.62 31.66 -1.63
C GLY A 71 -7.10 30.75 -2.75
N GLU A 72 -6.25 30.50 -3.75
CA GLU A 72 -6.42 29.42 -4.74
C GLU A 72 -6.55 28.07 -4.01
N PHE A 73 -7.79 27.63 -3.78
CA PHE A 73 -8.10 26.36 -3.13
C PHE A 73 -8.35 25.29 -4.18
N LEU A 74 -7.63 24.17 -4.12
CA LEU A 74 -7.86 23.02 -4.98
C LEU A 74 -9.12 22.30 -4.47
N TYR A 75 -10.16 22.26 -5.30
CA TYR A 75 -11.44 21.62 -5.00
C TYR A 75 -11.49 20.20 -5.58
N PHE A 76 -12.03 19.25 -4.79
CA PHE A 76 -12.29 17.89 -5.20
C PHE A 76 -13.79 17.75 -5.48
N ASP A 77 -14.12 17.50 -6.74
CA ASP A 77 -15.49 17.19 -7.14
C ASP A 77 -15.81 15.72 -6.83
N GLN A 78 -16.80 15.50 -5.95
CA GLN A 78 -17.31 14.17 -5.61
C GLN A 78 -17.87 13.42 -6.83
N LYS A 79 -18.34 14.13 -7.87
CA LYS A 79 -18.77 13.47 -9.12
C LYS A 79 -17.62 12.77 -9.83
N GLY A 80 -16.39 13.23 -9.61
CA GLY A 80 -15.18 12.60 -10.14
C GLY A 80 -14.63 11.51 -9.23
N SER A 81 -15.32 11.14 -8.15
CA SER A 81 -14.88 10.05 -7.27
C SER A 81 -14.91 8.71 -8.00
N SER A 82 -13.93 7.87 -7.69
CA SER A 82 -13.94 6.45 -8.07
C SER A 82 -15.05 5.69 -7.34
N LYS A 83 -15.56 6.23 -6.23
CA LYS A 83 -16.62 5.66 -5.40
C LYS A 83 -18.01 5.94 -5.99
N ASP A 84 -18.85 4.91 -5.94
CA ASP A 84 -20.26 4.94 -6.32
C ASP A 84 -20.55 5.46 -7.75
N ASN A 85 -19.54 5.46 -8.63
CA ASN A 85 -19.63 5.83 -10.05
C ASN A 85 -20.34 7.18 -10.29
N GLY A 86 -19.91 8.23 -9.58
CA GLY A 86 -20.42 9.59 -9.75
C GLY A 86 -21.77 9.87 -9.05
N LYS A 87 -22.29 8.91 -8.27
CA LYS A 87 -23.43 9.14 -7.38
C LYS A 87 -23.01 9.95 -6.14
N ALA A 88 -23.94 10.71 -5.58
CA ALA A 88 -23.70 11.44 -4.35
C ALA A 88 -23.44 10.48 -3.17
N HIS A 89 -22.40 10.75 -2.40
CA HIS A 89 -22.00 9.97 -1.22
C HIS A 89 -21.25 10.86 -0.22
N GLU A 90 -21.10 10.36 1.01
CA GLU A 90 -20.27 11.03 2.02
C GLU A 90 -18.78 10.89 1.68
N TYR A 91 -18.04 12.00 1.82
CA TYR A 91 -16.59 12.03 1.61
C TYR A 91 -15.88 11.04 2.54
N SER A 92 -15.11 10.12 1.96
CA SER A 92 -14.40 9.06 2.68
C SER A 92 -12.91 9.03 2.40
N TRP A 93 -12.20 8.08 3.02
CA TRP A 93 -10.79 7.82 2.76
C TRP A 93 -10.50 7.58 1.26
N ARG A 94 -11.46 7.01 0.52
CA ARG A 94 -11.29 6.71 -0.91
C ARG A 94 -11.25 7.99 -1.73
N ASP A 95 -12.12 8.95 -1.44
CA ASP A 95 -12.11 10.28 -2.07
C ASP A 95 -10.82 11.03 -1.78
N TRP A 96 -10.29 10.88 -0.57
CA TRP A 96 -9.02 11.48 -0.19
C TRP A 96 -7.85 10.87 -0.97
N ILE A 97 -7.82 9.55 -1.17
CA ILE A 97 -6.79 8.87 -1.98
C ILE A 97 -6.99 9.09 -3.49
N ASP A 98 -8.22 9.27 -3.97
CA ASP A 98 -8.51 9.59 -5.38
C ASP A 98 -7.75 10.82 -5.87
N ILE A 99 -7.52 11.79 -5.00
CA ILE A 99 -6.70 12.95 -5.30
C ILE A 99 -5.30 12.52 -5.76
N ALA A 100 -4.65 11.62 -5.00
CA ALA A 100 -3.32 11.11 -5.33
C ALA A 100 -3.34 10.27 -6.61
N VAL A 101 -4.36 9.43 -6.79
CA VAL A 101 -4.56 8.61 -8.00
C VAL A 101 -4.64 9.50 -9.24
N LYS A 102 -5.47 10.55 -9.23
CA LYS A 102 -5.65 11.49 -10.34
C LYS A 102 -4.35 12.24 -10.66
N TRP A 103 -3.65 12.76 -9.65
CA TRP A 103 -2.35 13.41 -9.88
C TRP A 103 -1.30 12.45 -10.42
N ARG A 104 -1.31 11.18 -10.00
CA ARG A 104 -0.40 10.16 -10.51
C ARG A 104 -0.67 9.80 -11.96
N GLN A 105 -1.94 9.77 -12.39
CA GLN A 105 -2.33 9.59 -13.80
C GLN A 105 -1.87 10.77 -14.67
N VAL A 106 -2.01 12.01 -14.20
CA VAL A 106 -1.50 13.21 -14.90
C VAL A 106 0.03 13.21 -14.97
N SER A 107 0.68 12.72 -13.92
CA SER A 107 2.14 12.71 -13.82
C SER A 107 2.81 11.78 -14.84
N GLU A 108 2.24 10.60 -15.09
CA GLU A 108 2.76 9.67 -16.11
C GLU A 108 1.58 9.06 -16.88
N PRO A 109 1.10 9.74 -17.94
CA PRO A 109 -0.04 9.25 -18.73
C PRO A 109 0.20 7.89 -19.38
N ASN A 110 1.47 7.53 -19.61
CA ASN A 110 1.87 6.25 -20.20
C ASN A 110 2.03 5.12 -19.17
N ASP A 111 1.94 5.44 -17.88
CA ASP A 111 2.02 4.49 -16.77
C ASP A 111 0.99 4.87 -15.68
N PRO A 112 -0.32 4.85 -16.01
CA PRO A 112 -1.38 5.28 -15.10
C PRO A 112 -1.60 4.27 -13.98
N VAL A 113 -2.14 4.76 -12.85
CA VAL A 113 -2.57 3.92 -11.73
C VAL A 113 -4.10 3.85 -11.71
N PHE A 114 -4.64 2.68 -11.42
CA PHE A 114 -6.08 2.42 -11.34
C PHE A 114 -6.45 1.71 -10.05
N TRP A 115 -7.69 1.89 -9.64
CA TRP A 115 -8.30 1.09 -8.58
C TRP A 115 -8.57 -0.32 -9.09
N ILE A 116 -8.10 -1.32 -8.34
CA ILE A 116 -8.20 -2.73 -8.72
C ILE A 116 -9.66 -3.19 -8.79
N ASP A 117 -10.52 -2.67 -7.90
CA ASP A 117 -11.96 -2.98 -7.87
C ASP A 117 -12.74 -2.36 -9.04
N LEU A 118 -12.10 -1.52 -9.85
CA LEU A 118 -12.66 -0.96 -11.08
C LEU A 118 -12.13 -1.64 -12.36
N LEU A 119 -11.30 -2.67 -12.22
CA LEU A 119 -10.87 -3.52 -13.34
C LEU A 119 -12.00 -4.49 -13.75
N ALA A 120 -11.78 -5.23 -14.84
CA ALA A 120 -12.71 -6.26 -15.30
C ALA A 120 -13.04 -7.26 -14.16
N PRO A 121 -14.29 -7.69 -13.99
CA PRO A 121 -14.70 -8.56 -12.88
C PRO A 121 -13.86 -9.83 -12.76
N GLU A 122 -13.43 -10.41 -13.89
CA GLU A 122 -12.60 -11.60 -13.94
C GLU A 122 -11.21 -11.33 -13.33
N ALA A 123 -10.59 -10.20 -13.71
CA ALA A 123 -9.29 -9.78 -13.19
C ALA A 123 -9.36 -9.42 -11.70
N PHE A 124 -10.47 -8.82 -11.25
CA PHE A 124 -10.68 -8.53 -9.84
C PHE A 124 -10.92 -9.82 -9.02
N ALA A 125 -11.68 -10.77 -9.58
CA ALA A 125 -12.01 -12.04 -8.93
C ALA A 125 -10.80 -12.97 -8.78
N GLU A 126 -9.93 -13.05 -9.81
CA GLU A 126 -8.66 -13.78 -9.75
C GLU A 126 -7.75 -13.24 -8.62
N GLY A 127 -7.93 -11.96 -8.30
CA GLY A 127 -7.19 -11.24 -7.30
C GLY A 127 -5.90 -10.68 -7.90
N PHE A 128 -5.70 -9.38 -7.74
CA PHE A 128 -4.50 -8.73 -8.25
C PHE A 128 -3.34 -8.93 -7.28
N GLY A 129 -2.63 -10.05 -7.45
CA GLY A 129 -1.44 -10.37 -6.67
C GLY A 129 -0.18 -9.96 -7.40
N LEU A 130 0.37 -8.78 -7.09
CA LEU A 130 1.71 -8.42 -7.54
C LEU A 130 2.73 -9.36 -6.88
N GLN A 131 3.09 -10.44 -7.58
CA GLN A 131 4.24 -11.25 -7.21
C GLN A 131 5.50 -10.44 -7.51
N THR A 132 6.18 -10.01 -6.46
CA THR A 132 7.37 -9.17 -6.56
C THR A 132 8.58 -10.01 -6.22
N PRO A 133 9.37 -10.43 -7.22
CA PRO A 133 10.53 -11.26 -6.97
C PRO A 133 11.73 -10.46 -6.46
N MET A 134 12.41 -11.01 -5.45
CA MET A 134 13.75 -10.59 -5.05
C MET A 134 14.81 -11.46 -5.74
N VAL A 135 14.53 -12.76 -5.87
CA VAL A 135 15.32 -13.73 -6.63
C VAL A 135 14.42 -14.43 -7.64
N THR A 136 14.92 -14.64 -8.86
CA THR A 136 14.24 -15.41 -9.89
C THR A 136 15.21 -16.35 -10.58
N GLY A 137 15.02 -17.66 -10.38
CA GLY A 137 15.99 -18.67 -10.79
C GLY A 137 17.36 -18.41 -10.15
N GLN A 138 18.36 -18.15 -10.98
CA GLN A 138 19.73 -17.85 -10.53
C GLN A 138 20.03 -16.34 -10.44
N MET A 139 19.04 -15.48 -10.74
CA MET A 139 19.25 -14.04 -10.85
C MET A 139 18.68 -13.27 -9.67
N ASN A 140 19.43 -12.24 -9.26
CA ASN A 140 19.00 -11.24 -8.28
C ASN A 140 18.27 -10.10 -9.00
N VAL A 141 17.04 -9.81 -8.58
CA VAL A 141 16.24 -8.74 -9.17
C VAL A 141 16.75 -7.41 -8.65
N ILE A 142 17.44 -6.64 -9.51
CA ILE A 142 18.15 -5.39 -9.15
C ILE A 142 17.32 -4.46 -8.26
N ARG A 143 16.02 -4.30 -8.57
CA ARG A 143 15.13 -3.38 -7.85
C ARG A 143 14.80 -3.84 -6.43
N TYR A 144 14.69 -5.15 -6.19
CA TYR A 144 14.11 -5.70 -4.96
C TYR A 144 15.10 -6.52 -4.14
N TYR A 145 16.14 -7.07 -4.76
CA TYR A 145 17.18 -7.81 -4.07
C TYR A 145 17.88 -7.05 -2.93
N PRO A 146 18.01 -5.70 -2.95
CA PRO A 146 18.49 -4.97 -1.77
C PRO A 146 17.67 -5.18 -0.48
N TYR A 147 16.44 -5.70 -0.59
CA TYR A 147 15.60 -6.05 0.56
C TYR A 147 15.72 -7.53 0.96
N PHE A 148 16.52 -8.34 0.28
CA PHE A 148 16.64 -9.78 0.49
C PHE A 148 17.02 -10.13 1.92
N ASP A 149 18.10 -9.55 2.45
CA ASP A 149 18.57 -9.85 3.82
C ASP A 149 17.50 -9.51 4.86
N ARG A 150 16.83 -8.37 4.69
CA ARG A 150 15.72 -7.98 5.56
C ARG A 150 14.55 -8.97 5.48
N ALA A 151 14.19 -9.41 4.27
CA ALA A 151 13.12 -10.37 4.08
C ALA A 151 13.48 -11.75 4.65
N LEU A 152 14.74 -12.18 4.49
CA LEU A 152 15.27 -13.42 5.05
C LEU A 152 15.14 -13.43 6.59
N GLU A 153 15.54 -12.35 7.26
CA GLU A 153 15.42 -12.25 8.72
C GLU A 153 13.95 -12.27 9.19
N VAL A 154 13.04 -11.63 8.44
CA VAL A 154 11.60 -11.72 8.70
C VAL A 154 11.10 -13.17 8.54
N VAL A 155 11.54 -13.88 7.51
CA VAL A 155 11.18 -15.29 7.30
C VAL A 155 11.64 -16.16 8.46
N LYS A 156 12.91 -16.05 8.86
CA LYS A 156 13.46 -16.81 9.99
C LYS A 156 12.64 -16.59 11.25
N LYS A 157 12.33 -15.32 11.57
CA LYS A 157 11.52 -14.97 12.73
C LYS A 157 10.12 -15.57 12.66
N LEU A 158 9.43 -15.45 11.52
CA LEU A 158 8.07 -15.97 11.37
C LEU A 158 8.01 -17.50 11.48
N ILE A 159 9.02 -18.22 10.96
CA ILE A 159 9.11 -19.68 11.10
C ILE A 159 9.23 -20.07 12.57
N VAL A 160 10.07 -19.37 13.34
CA VAL A 160 10.23 -19.60 14.79
C VAL A 160 8.93 -19.29 15.54
N ASP A 161 8.32 -18.13 15.26
CA ASP A 161 7.17 -17.63 16.03
C ASP A 161 5.87 -18.38 15.70
N SER A 162 5.66 -18.77 14.43
CA SER A 162 4.34 -19.18 13.93
C SER A 162 4.35 -20.34 12.92
N GLY A 163 5.54 -20.83 12.56
CA GLY A 163 5.72 -21.86 11.54
C GLY A 163 5.67 -21.32 10.11
N ALA A 164 5.72 -22.25 9.16
CA ALA A 164 5.57 -21.98 7.73
C ALA A 164 4.39 -22.78 7.18
N CYS A 165 3.90 -22.37 6.00
CA CYS A 165 2.93 -23.14 5.23
C CYS A 165 3.63 -23.73 4.00
N ASN A 166 3.30 -24.99 3.66
CA ASN A 166 3.78 -25.60 2.43
C ASN A 166 2.96 -25.12 1.21
N VAL A 167 3.29 -25.62 0.02
CA VAL A 167 2.59 -25.30 -1.24
C VAL A 167 1.13 -25.77 -1.30
N HIS A 168 0.70 -26.58 -0.34
CA HIS A 168 -0.68 -27.07 -0.18
C HIS A 168 -1.43 -26.34 0.95
N ASP A 169 -0.93 -25.18 1.38
CA ASP A 169 -1.49 -24.35 2.45
C ASP A 169 -1.56 -25.05 3.83
N GLN A 170 -0.74 -26.09 4.04
CA GLN A 170 -0.67 -26.78 5.33
C GLN A 170 0.45 -26.18 6.18
N ARG A 171 0.09 -25.76 7.40
CA ARG A 171 1.04 -25.22 8.37
C ARG A 171 1.87 -26.33 9.01
N PHE A 172 3.18 -26.10 9.13
CA PHE A 172 4.12 -26.98 9.80
C PHE A 172 5.11 -26.19 10.67
N MET A 173 5.61 -26.86 11.71
CA MET A 173 6.66 -26.35 12.58
C MET A 173 7.94 -27.13 12.34
N LEU A 174 9.09 -26.46 12.42
CA LEU A 174 10.38 -27.13 12.37
C LEU A 174 10.79 -27.66 13.76
N PRO A 175 11.50 -28.81 13.83
CA PRO A 175 12.14 -29.25 15.06
C PRO A 175 13.29 -28.30 15.44
N ARG A 176 13.65 -28.29 16.74
CA ARG A 176 14.65 -27.37 17.29
C ARG A 176 15.99 -27.41 16.56
N SER A 177 16.47 -28.60 16.22
CA SER A 177 17.74 -28.78 15.48
C SER A 177 17.76 -28.06 14.14
N LYS A 178 16.63 -28.05 13.42
CA LYS A 178 16.48 -27.32 12.15
C LYS A 178 16.31 -25.82 12.35
N LEU A 179 15.71 -25.39 13.47
CA LEU A 179 15.62 -23.96 13.79
C LEU A 179 17.00 -23.35 14.04
N ASP A 180 17.91 -24.08 14.70
CA ASP A 180 19.28 -23.60 14.91
C ASP A 180 20.04 -23.50 13.57
N GLN A 181 19.85 -24.47 12.65
CA GLN A 181 20.38 -24.39 11.27
C GLN A 181 19.78 -23.23 10.46
N LEU A 182 18.48 -22.96 10.63
CA LEU A 182 17.78 -21.87 9.96
C LEU A 182 18.35 -20.51 10.34
N GLN A 183 18.83 -20.32 11.58
CA GLN A 183 19.45 -19.07 11.99
C GLN A 183 20.73 -18.75 11.20
N GLU A 184 21.51 -19.79 10.90
CA GLU A 184 22.76 -19.68 10.15
C GLU A 184 22.57 -19.53 8.63
N ALA A 185 21.36 -19.79 8.11
CA ALA A 185 21.05 -19.68 6.69
C ALA A 185 21.22 -18.24 6.18
N LYS A 186 21.96 -18.05 5.07
CA LYS A 186 22.25 -16.72 4.48
C LYS A 186 21.74 -16.59 3.04
N SER A 187 21.26 -17.67 2.46
CA SER A 187 20.82 -17.72 1.06
C SER A 187 19.52 -18.50 0.89
N CYS A 188 18.90 -18.36 -0.29
CA CYS A 188 17.78 -19.21 -0.70
C CYS A 188 18.14 -20.70 -0.65
N HIS A 189 19.38 -21.04 -1.00
CA HIS A 189 19.85 -22.41 -0.99
C HIS A 189 19.95 -22.95 0.45
N ASP A 190 20.56 -22.21 1.37
CA ASP A 190 20.64 -22.63 2.78
C ASP A 190 19.24 -22.82 3.40
N MET A 191 18.31 -21.90 3.11
CA MET A 191 16.91 -22.05 3.53
C MET A 191 16.28 -23.31 2.95
N TRP A 192 16.51 -23.60 1.67
CA TRP A 192 15.99 -24.79 1.02
C TRP A 192 16.54 -26.07 1.66
N GLU A 193 17.83 -26.11 1.98
CA GLU A 193 18.46 -27.26 2.66
C GLU A 193 17.87 -27.50 4.05
N VAL A 194 17.46 -26.45 4.77
CA VAL A 194 16.78 -26.62 6.07
C VAL A 194 15.32 -27.07 5.87
N MET A 195 14.60 -26.41 4.96
CA MET A 195 13.15 -26.55 4.80
C MET A 195 12.77 -27.82 4.03
N GLN A 196 13.61 -28.26 3.08
CA GLN A 196 13.47 -29.45 2.23
C GLN A 196 12.17 -29.49 1.41
N GLN A 197 11.49 -28.34 1.25
CA GLN A 197 10.28 -28.18 0.44
C GLN A 197 10.02 -26.71 0.15
N GLY A 198 9.18 -26.45 -0.85
CA GLY A 198 8.63 -25.11 -1.11
C GLY A 198 7.70 -24.67 0.02
N PHE A 199 7.83 -23.41 0.42
CA PHE A 199 7.07 -22.88 1.54
C PHE A 199 6.80 -21.38 1.38
N TYR A 200 5.85 -20.90 2.19
CA TYR A 200 5.69 -19.49 2.45
C TYR A 200 5.47 -19.22 3.94
N VAL A 201 5.78 -18.01 4.37
CA VAL A 201 5.38 -17.45 5.65
C VAL A 201 4.44 -16.28 5.41
N GLU A 202 3.58 -16.00 6.38
CA GLU A 202 2.63 -14.91 6.30
C GLU A 202 2.64 -14.13 7.63
N PRO A 203 3.13 -12.89 7.65
CA PRO A 203 3.07 -12.06 8.85
C PRO A 203 1.60 -11.74 9.16
N PRO A 204 1.18 -11.79 10.45
CA PRO A 204 -0.17 -11.40 10.81
C PRO A 204 -0.37 -9.89 10.63
N CYS A 205 -1.53 -9.51 10.09
CA CYS A 205 -2.00 -8.13 10.02
C CYS A 205 -3.15 -7.96 11.01
N HIS A 206 -2.84 -7.41 12.18
CA HIS A 206 -3.84 -7.19 13.23
C HIS A 206 -4.79 -6.05 12.85
N SER A 207 -6.08 -6.31 12.96
CA SER A 207 -7.14 -5.33 12.68
C SER A 207 -7.19 -4.28 13.79
N ILE A 208 -7.27 -3.02 13.37
CA ILE A 208 -7.53 -1.88 14.27
C ILE A 208 -9.05 -1.66 14.35
N ALA A 209 -9.77 -1.86 13.25
CA ALA A 209 -11.22 -1.72 13.18
C ALA A 209 -11.99 -2.78 13.97
N ARG A 210 -11.43 -3.99 14.09
CA ARG A 210 -12.04 -5.16 14.73
C ARG A 210 -11.02 -5.80 15.70
N PRO A 211 -10.96 -5.32 16.95
CA PRO A 211 -10.02 -5.83 17.94
C PRO A 211 -10.05 -7.35 18.06
N GLY A 212 -8.88 -7.99 18.08
CA GLY A 212 -8.73 -9.45 18.14
C GLY A 212 -8.80 -10.16 16.79
N LYS A 213 -9.24 -9.49 15.70
CA LYS A 213 -9.16 -10.07 14.37
C LYS A 213 -7.74 -9.94 13.81
N SER A 214 -7.22 -11.05 13.28
CA SER A 214 -5.97 -11.07 12.49
C SER A 214 -6.28 -11.44 11.05
N MET A 215 -5.60 -10.78 10.12
CA MET A 215 -5.74 -10.99 8.68
C MET A 215 -4.39 -11.43 8.10
N ALA A 216 -4.45 -12.05 6.92
CA ALA A 216 -3.27 -12.39 6.14
C ALA A 216 -2.50 -11.13 5.73
N GLY A 217 -1.21 -11.08 6.06
CA GLY A 217 -0.28 -10.06 5.57
C GLY A 217 0.31 -10.41 4.20
N THR A 218 1.45 -9.80 3.89
CA THR A 218 2.21 -10.09 2.67
C THR A 218 2.95 -11.42 2.81
N ARG A 219 2.61 -12.40 1.98
CA ARG A 219 3.31 -13.69 1.94
C ARG A 219 4.73 -13.49 1.46
N ILE A 220 5.67 -14.18 2.08
CA ILE A 220 7.05 -14.32 1.61
C ILE A 220 7.26 -15.80 1.28
N THR A 221 7.56 -16.08 0.02
CA THR A 221 7.56 -17.43 -0.53
C THR A 221 8.94 -17.79 -1.07
N LEU A 222 9.40 -19.01 -0.79
CA LEU A 222 10.55 -19.64 -1.42
C LEU A 222 10.11 -20.90 -2.18
N LEU A 223 10.37 -20.93 -3.49
CA LEU A 223 10.17 -22.10 -4.35
C LEU A 223 11.47 -22.43 -5.08
N GLN A 224 11.76 -23.71 -5.26
CA GLN A 224 12.81 -24.15 -6.18
C GLN A 224 12.32 -24.00 -7.62
N LYS A 225 13.18 -23.48 -8.49
CA LYS A 225 12.91 -23.33 -9.91
C LYS A 225 13.80 -24.29 -10.69
N GLN A 226 13.18 -25.13 -11.52
CA GLN A 226 13.89 -26.06 -12.39
C GLN A 226 14.51 -25.31 -13.60
N PRO A 227 15.67 -25.72 -14.13
CA PRO A 227 16.53 -26.81 -13.64
C PRO A 227 17.33 -26.44 -12.38
N ASP A 228 17.70 -25.17 -12.21
CA ASP A 228 18.46 -24.68 -11.06
C ASP A 228 17.99 -23.29 -10.61
N GLY A 229 18.05 -23.05 -9.30
CA GLY A 229 17.78 -21.76 -8.68
C GLY A 229 16.44 -21.70 -7.92
N PHE A 230 16.05 -20.48 -7.56
CA PHE A 230 14.94 -20.23 -6.65
C PHE A 230 14.11 -19.02 -7.07
N ASP A 231 12.81 -19.10 -6.82
CA ASP A 231 11.95 -17.92 -6.80
C ASP A 231 11.72 -17.55 -5.33
N PHE A 232 12.33 -16.43 -4.91
CA PHE A 232 12.11 -15.83 -3.59
C PHE A 232 11.33 -14.54 -3.77
N THR A 233 10.06 -14.56 -3.39
CA THR A 233 9.10 -13.54 -3.81
C THR A 233 8.21 -13.10 -2.66
N ILE A 234 7.70 -11.87 -2.74
CA ILE A 234 6.59 -11.42 -1.90
C ILE A 234 5.29 -11.37 -2.72
N ARG A 235 4.17 -11.70 -2.07
CA ARG A 235 2.84 -11.58 -2.66
C ARG A 235 1.86 -11.09 -1.60
N THR A 236 1.27 -9.92 -1.83
CA THR A 236 0.14 -9.46 -1.01
C THR A 236 -1.15 -10.00 -1.63
N PRO A 237 -2.05 -10.62 -0.85
CA PRO A 237 -3.35 -11.03 -1.37
C PRO A 237 -4.15 -9.79 -1.81
N GLY A 238 -4.58 -9.76 -3.06
CA GLY A 238 -5.40 -8.69 -3.64
C GLY A 238 -6.79 -9.18 -4.05
N THR A 239 -7.41 -10.03 -3.23
CA THR A 239 -8.70 -10.66 -3.53
C THR A 239 -9.88 -9.80 -3.09
N PRO A 240 -11.10 -10.01 -3.62
CA PRO A 240 -12.28 -9.25 -3.19
C PRO A 240 -12.56 -9.30 -1.68
N PRO A 241 -12.45 -10.45 -0.97
CA PRO A 241 -12.58 -10.46 0.49
C PRO A 241 -11.53 -9.60 1.19
N ARG A 242 -10.29 -9.56 0.67
CA ARG A 242 -9.22 -8.74 1.24
C ARG A 242 -9.48 -7.25 1.02
N TRP A 243 -10.09 -6.88 -0.10
CA TRP A 243 -10.52 -5.51 -0.37
C TRP A 243 -11.56 -5.03 0.67
N VAL A 244 -12.56 -5.86 0.96
CA VAL A 244 -13.58 -5.56 2.00
C VAL A 244 -12.93 -5.37 3.37
N GLU A 245 -11.91 -6.17 3.70
CA GLU A 245 -11.16 -5.99 4.93
C GLU A 245 -10.39 -4.67 4.97
N MET A 246 -9.70 -4.32 3.88
CA MET A 246 -8.98 -3.06 3.76
C MET A 246 -9.92 -1.85 3.89
N ASP A 247 -11.07 -1.87 3.21
CA ASP A 247 -12.06 -0.79 3.30
C ASP A 247 -12.57 -0.59 4.73
N ALA A 248 -12.80 -1.68 5.47
CA ALA A 248 -13.19 -1.60 6.88
C ALA A 248 -12.09 -0.96 7.76
N GLU A 249 -10.82 -1.32 7.56
CA GLU A 249 -9.70 -0.71 8.30
C GLU A 249 -9.54 0.78 7.97
N MET A 250 -9.54 1.12 6.67
CA MET A 250 -9.37 2.51 6.22
C MET A 250 -10.53 3.39 6.65
N SER A 251 -11.76 2.87 6.57
CA SER A 251 -12.96 3.57 7.05
C SER A 251 -12.94 3.79 8.57
N HIS A 252 -12.34 2.89 9.34
CA HIS A 252 -12.18 3.07 10.77
C HIS A 252 -11.18 4.19 11.10
N VAL A 253 -10.02 4.21 10.43
CA VAL A 253 -8.96 5.20 10.64
C VAL A 253 -9.34 6.60 10.16
N TRP A 254 -10.22 6.70 9.16
CA TRP A 254 -10.65 7.97 8.57
C TRP A 254 -11.61 8.78 9.46
N ARG A 255 -12.33 8.12 10.36
CA ARG A 255 -13.31 8.75 11.27
C ARG A 255 -12.62 9.49 12.40
#